data_AF-A0AB35JI37-F1
#
_entry.id   AF-A0AB35JI37-F1
#
_cell.length_a   1.000
_cell.length_b   1.000
_cell.length_c   1.000
_cell.angle_alpha   90.00
_cell.angle_beta   90.00
_cell.angle_gamma   90.00
#
_symmetry.space_group_name_H-M   'P 1'
#
loop_
_entity.id
_entity.type
_entity.pdbx_description
1 polymer ?
#
loop_
_entity_poly.entity_id
_entity_poly.type
_entity_poly.pdbx_seq_one_letter_code
_entity_poly.pdbx_strand_id
1 'polypeptide(L)' 'VIKAGQSRALLLVTLYGCTDSSLYQRMAHEVVDPWLDEPSPKKSKSVLIRRLRDYDGWLKHNE' A
#
# COMPACT_ATOMS: atom_id res chain seq x y z
N VAL A 1 9.91 9.11 14.09
CA VAL A 1 10.55 7.83 13.71
C VAL A 1 9.60 7.06 12.80
N ILE A 2 9.96 6.87 11.53
CA ILE A 2 9.29 5.94 10.63
C ILE A 2 9.69 4.52 11.07
N LYS A 3 8.73 3.65 11.38
CA LYS A 3 9.02 2.24 11.71
C LYS A 3 9.34 1.48 10.41
N ALA A 4 10.22 0.48 10.44
CA ALA A 4 10.68 -0.27 9.25
C ALA A 4 9.54 -0.73 8.31
N GLY A 5 8.39 -1.14 8.87
CA GLY A 5 7.21 -1.54 8.08
C GLY A 5 6.59 -0.39 7.25
N GLN A 6 6.63 0.85 7.73
CA GLN A 6 6.12 2.00 6.97
C GLN A 6 7.01 2.37 5.78
N SER A 7 8.33 2.33 5.95
CA SER A 7 9.27 2.53 4.83
C SER A 7 9.10 1.45 3.77
N ARG A 8 8.92 0.18 4.19
CA ARG A 8 8.65 -0.94 3.28
C ARG A 8 7.34 -0.73 2.51
N ALA A 9 6.26 -0.35 3.19
CA ALA A 9 4.98 -0.06 2.51
C ALA A 9 5.10 1.08 1.50
N LEU A 10 5.78 2.18 1.87
CA LEU A 10 6.01 3.30 0.95
C LEU A 10 6.74 2.84 -0.32
N LEU A 11 7.81 2.03 -0.16
CA LEU A 11 8.56 1.48 -1.30
C LEU A 11 7.67 0.60 -2.18
N LEU A 12 6.94 -0.35 -1.59
CA LEU A 12 6.12 -1.31 -2.34
C LEU A 12 4.94 -0.65 -3.07
N VAL A 13 4.24 0.29 -2.41
CA VAL A 13 3.17 1.06 -3.04
C VAL A 13 3.71 1.91 -4.19
N THR A 14 4.91 2.49 -4.04
CA THR A 14 5.55 3.24 -5.12
C THR A 14 5.94 2.34 -6.29
N LEU A 15 6.58 1.20 -6.01
CA LEU A 15 6.96 0.23 -7.04
C LEU A 15 5.75 -0.30 -7.80
N TYR A 16 4.65 -0.60 -7.10
CA TYR A 16 3.41 -1.01 -7.75
C TYR A 16 2.94 0.04 -8.77
N GLY A 17 2.73 1.30 -8.35
CA GLY A 17 2.29 2.36 -9.25
C GLY A 17 3.27 2.70 -10.38
N CYS A 18 4.57 2.45 -10.19
CA CYS A 18 5.59 2.71 -11.21
C CYS A 18 5.79 1.57 -12.22
N THR A 19 5.44 0.33 -11.85
CA THR A 19 5.79 -0.86 -12.65
C THR A 19 4.58 -1.64 -13.13
N ASP A 20 3.39 -1.34 -12.60
CA ASP A 20 2.18 -2.10 -12.89
C ASP A 20 2.40 -3.62 -12.70
N SER A 21 3.07 -3.99 -11.61
CA SER A 21 3.40 -5.39 -11.32
C SER A 21 2.50 -5.95 -10.21
N SER A 22 1.78 -7.02 -10.54
CA SER A 22 0.96 -7.79 -9.59
C SER A 22 1.76 -8.38 -8.42
N LEU A 23 3.07 -8.58 -8.58
CA LEU A 23 3.96 -8.97 -7.47
C LEU A 23 4.03 -7.85 -6.42
N TYR A 24 4.31 -6.62 -6.85
CA TYR A 24 4.40 -5.48 -5.92
C TYR A 24 3.04 -5.08 -5.36
N GLN A 25 1.96 -5.28 -6.14
CA GLN A 25 0.60 -5.17 -5.64
C GLN A 25 0.36 -6.10 -4.44
N ARG A 26 0.58 -7.41 -4.60
CA ARG A 26 0.41 -8.40 -3.52
C ARG A 26 1.26 -8.06 -2.30
N MET A 27 2.54 -7.77 -2.52
CA MET A 27 3.46 -7.44 -1.42
C MET A 27 3.05 -6.15 -0.70
N ALA A 28 2.47 -5.17 -1.40
CA ALA A 28 1.96 -3.95 -0.79
C ALA A 28 0.76 -4.26 0.13
N HIS A 29 -0.19 -5.08 -0.33
CA HIS A 29 -1.34 -5.52 0.48
C HIS A 29 -0.92 -6.27 1.74
N GLU A 30 0.05 -7.19 1.65
CA GLU A 30 0.58 -7.91 2.82
C GLU A 30 1.05 -6.98 3.95
N VAL A 31 1.51 -5.77 3.62
CA VAL A 31 1.96 -4.79 4.63
C VAL A 31 0.85 -3.83 5.06
N VAL A 32 -0.01 -3.43 4.12
CA VAL A 32 -0.98 -2.36 4.31
C VAL A 32 -2.30 -2.87 4.90
N ASP A 33 -2.73 -4.07 4.55
CA ASP A 33 -4.02 -4.63 4.97
C ASP A 33 -4.18 -4.71 6.50
N PRO A 34 -3.15 -5.10 7.30
CA PRO A 34 -3.25 -5.08 8.77
C PRO A 34 -3.54 -3.70 9.37
N TRP A 35 -3.34 -2.61 8.62
CA TRP A 35 -3.62 -1.26 9.08
C TRP A 35 -5.09 -0.86 8.91
N LEU A 36 -5.88 -1.62 8.14
CA LEU A 36 -7.31 -1.37 7.95
C LEU A 36 -8.11 -1.61 9.22
N ASP A 37 -7.65 -2.53 10.06
CA ASP A 37 -8.26 -2.86 11.35
C ASP A 37 -7.76 -1.95 12.50
N GLU A 38 -6.82 -1.03 12.22
CA GLU A 38 -6.38 -0.08 13.23
C GLU A 38 -7.49 0.96 13.48
N PRO A 39 -7.92 1.20 14.73
CA PRO A 39 -9.03 2.12 15.02
C PRO A 39 -8.69 3.59 14.71
N SER A 40 -7.40 3.94 14.70
CA SER A 40 -6.93 5.28 14.35
C SER A 40 -5.52 5.20 13.74
N PRO A 41 -5.42 4.80 12.45
CA PRO A 41 -4.12 4.72 11.80
C PRO A 41 -3.53 6.12 11.66
N LYS A 42 -2.21 6.23 11.86
CA LYS A 42 -1.52 7.50 11.67
C LYS A 42 -1.72 8.00 10.24
N LYS A 43 -1.75 9.32 10.04
CA LYS A 43 -1.90 9.98 8.72
C LYS A 43 -1.01 9.37 7.64
N SER A 44 0.25 9.04 7.96
CA SER A 44 1.17 8.41 6.99
C SER A 44 0.71 7.04 6.49
N LYS A 45 0.04 6.23 7.33
CA LYS A 45 -0.57 4.96 6.92
C LYS A 45 -1.82 5.18 6.09
N SER A 46 -2.70 6.10 6.51
CA SER A 46 -3.94 6.43 5.78
C SER A 46 -3.67 6.88 4.35
N VAL A 47 -2.61 7.67 4.13
CA VAL A 47 -2.16 8.08 2.79
C VAL A 47 -1.77 6.88 1.93
N LEU A 48 -1.04 5.91 2.49
CA LEU A 48 -0.62 4.71 1.76
C LEU A 48 -1.79 3.77 1.47
N ILE A 49 -2.72 3.59 2.41
CA ILE A 49 -3.96 2.82 2.22
C ILE A 49 -4.74 3.38 1.03
N ARG A 50 -4.97 4.71 1.02
CA ARG A 50 -5.70 5.35 -0.06
C ARG A 50 -4.98 5.23 -1.40
N ARG A 51 -3.67 5.48 -1.42
CA ARG A 51 -2.88 5.39 -2.66
C ARG A 51 -2.86 3.98 -3.23
N LEU A 52 -2.75 2.94 -2.40
CA LEU A 52 -2.83 1.55 -2.86
C LEU A 52 -4.18 1.25 -3.51
N ARG A 53 -5.28 1.67 -2.86
CA ARG A 53 -6.64 1.52 -3.40
C ARG A 53 -6.83 2.29 -4.72
N ASP A 54 -6.28 3.49 -4.83
CA ASP A 54 -6.34 4.27 -6.07
C ASP A 54 -5.61 3.53 -7.21
N TYR A 55 -4.43 2.96 -6.94
CA TYR A 55 -3.71 2.15 -7.92
C TYR A 55 -4.48 0.89 -8.32
N ASP A 56 -5.09 0.16 -7.38
CA ASP A 56 -5.91 -1.01 -7.71
C ASP A 56 -7.07 -0.66 -8.66
N GLY A 57 -7.71 0.48 -8.45
CA GLY A 57 -8.78 0.95 -9.33
C GLY A 57 -8.30 1.35 -10.72
N TRP A 58 -7.09 1.90 -10.83
CA TRP A 58 -6.53 2.33 -12.12
C TRP A 58 -5.90 1.19 -12.92
N LEU A 59 -5.22 0.27 -12.22
CA LEU A 59 -4.38 -0.78 -12.81
C LEU A 59 -5.08 -2.13 -12.91
N LYS A 60 -6.24 -2.30 -12.27
CA LYS A 60 -7.19 -3.41 -12.51
C LYS A 60 -6.63 -4.82 -12.26
N HIS A 61 -5.59 -4.96 -11.45
CA HIS A 61 -5.06 -6.29 -11.04
C HIS A 61 -5.99 -7.10 -10.12
N ASN A 62 -7.10 -6.51 -9.68
CA ASN A 62 -8.12 -7.16 -8.85
C ASN A 62 -9.34 -7.66 -9.67
N GLU A 63 -9.26 -7.68 -11.01
CA GLU A 63 -10.25 -8.30 -11.92
C GLU A 63 -9.81 -9.71 -12.36
#